data_AF-A0A832ECR6-F1
#
_entry.id   AF-A0A832ECR6-F1
#
_cell.length_a   1.000
_cell.length_b   1.000
_cell.length_c   1.000
_cell.angle_alpha   90.00
_cell.angle_beta   90.00
_cell.angle_gamma   90.00
#
_symmetry.space_group_name_H-M   'P 1'
#
loop_
_entity.id
_entity.type
_entity.pdbx_description
1 polymer ?
#
loop_
_entity_poly.entity_id
_entity_poly.type
_entity_poly.pdbx_seq_one_letter_code
_entity_poly.pdbx_strand_id
1 'polypeptide(L)'
;MHDTMLEQARIYAAQELERLKSMVLTWKASYLDMADGDGHDDFLVLEFAHEIEEYMGPFVRRMYVTRQLNDDQVSAFWDFCYGQVKDLRSSLSTQEEG
;
A
#
# COMPACT_ATOMS: atom_id res chain seq x y z
N MET A 1 27.82 13.50 13.60
CA MET A 1 26.51 14.06 14.02
C MET A 1 25.47 14.00 12.90
N HIS A 2 25.79 14.39 11.67
CA HIS A 2 24.86 14.20 10.52
C HIS A 2 24.61 12.73 10.17
N ASP A 3 25.62 11.85 10.20
CA ASP A 3 25.44 10.41 9.94
C ASP A 3 24.49 9.75 10.94
N THR A 4 24.61 10.08 12.23
CA THR A 4 23.73 9.54 13.27
C THR A 4 22.27 10.01 13.12
N MET A 5 22.04 11.22 12.61
CA MET A 5 20.68 11.71 12.33
C MET A 5 20.05 11.03 11.11
N LEU A 6 20.85 10.78 10.05
CA LEU A 6 20.36 10.09 8.86
C LEU A 6 20.08 8.62 9.14
N GLU A 7 20.94 7.95 9.91
CA GLU A 7 20.74 6.56 10.32
C GLU A 7 19.47 6.40 11.16
N GLN A 8 19.25 7.29 12.12
CA GLN A 8 18.02 7.31 12.90
C GLN A 8 16.79 7.60 12.02
N ALA A 9 16.90 8.50 11.04
CA ALA A 9 15.81 8.78 10.10
C ALA A 9 15.46 7.57 9.22
N ARG A 10 16.45 6.77 8.81
CA ARG A 10 16.23 5.51 8.07
C ARG A 10 15.48 4.47 8.90
N ILE A 11 15.82 4.35 10.19
CA ILE A 11 15.10 3.46 11.10
C ILE A 11 13.63 3.89 11.21
N TYR A 12 13.38 5.20 11.40
CA TYR A 12 12.01 5.71 11.46
C TYR A 12 11.26 5.53 10.14
N ALA A 13 11.89 5.75 8.99
CA ALA A 13 11.27 5.54 7.69
C ALA A 13 10.89 4.07 7.47
N ALA A 14 11.71 3.11 7.90
CA ALA A 14 11.37 1.69 7.84
C ALA A 14 10.14 1.36 8.71
N GLN A 15 10.07 1.91 9.93
CA GLN A 15 8.90 1.75 10.79
C GLN A 15 7.64 2.38 10.17
N GLU A 16 7.81 3.54 9.52
CA GLU A 16 6.72 4.22 8.85
C GLU A 16 6.20 3.41 7.66
N LEU A 17 7.08 2.80 6.86
CA LEU A 17 6.65 1.89 5.79
C LEU A 17 5.79 0.74 6.32
N GLU A 18 6.13 0.14 7.46
CA GLU A 18 5.31 -0.92 8.06
C GLU A 18 3.94 -0.40 8.52
N ARG A 19 3.85 0.85 9.01
CA ARG A 19 2.55 1.48 9.31
C ARG A 19 1.73 1.70 8.06
N LEU A 20 2.34 2.22 6.99
CA LEU A 20 1.67 2.42 5.70
C LEU A 20 1.15 1.09 5.13
N LYS A 21 1.93 0.00 5.22
CA LYS A 21 1.47 -1.34 4.83
C LYS A 21 0.24 -1.78 5.63
N SER A 22 0.24 -1.54 6.94
CA SER A 22 -0.91 -1.86 7.81
C SER A 22 -2.17 -1.06 7.41
N MET A 23 -2.01 0.21 7.03
CA MET A 23 -3.13 1.02 6.50
C MET A 23 -3.69 0.42 5.22
N VAL A 24 -2.84 0.04 4.26
CA VAL A 24 -3.26 -0.60 3.01
C VAL A 24 -4.03 -1.90 3.28
N LEU A 25 -3.59 -2.72 4.23
CA LEU A 25 -4.32 -3.95 4.62
C LEU A 25 -5.67 -3.63 5.25
N THR A 26 -5.73 -2.57 6.06
CA THR A 26 -6.98 -2.12 6.70
C THR A 26 -7.99 -1.65 5.66
N TRP A 27 -7.54 -0.82 4.71
CA TRP A 27 -8.37 -0.38 3.59
C TRP A 27 -8.88 -1.54 2.77
N LYS A 28 -8.00 -2.48 2.39
CA LYS A 28 -8.40 -3.68 1.66
C LYS A 28 -9.51 -4.46 2.36
N ALA A 29 -9.43 -4.63 3.69
CA ALA A 29 -10.48 -5.28 4.45
C ALA A 29 -11.82 -4.53 4.34
N SER A 30 -11.79 -3.19 4.42
CA SER A 30 -12.99 -2.38 4.21
C SER A 30 -13.58 -2.52 2.80
N TYR A 31 -12.74 -2.61 1.76
CA TYR A 31 -13.22 -2.84 0.38
C TYR A 31 -13.84 -4.25 0.21
N LEU A 32 -13.26 -5.27 0.86
CA LEU A 32 -13.84 -6.61 0.88
C LEU A 32 -15.20 -6.65 1.58
N ASP A 33 -15.35 -5.91 2.69
CA ASP A 33 -16.62 -5.81 3.42
C ASP A 33 -17.69 -5.01 2.65
N MET A 34 -17.28 -4.20 1.68
CA MET A 34 -18.18 -3.37 0.87
C MET A 34 -18.72 -4.11 -0.37
N ALA A 35 -18.06 -5.18 -0.79
CA ALA A 35 -18.51 -6.01 -1.91
C ALA A 35 -19.87 -6.64 -1.58
N ASP A 36 -20.83 -6.46 -2.49
CA ASP A 36 -22.19 -6.97 -2.32
C ASP A 36 -22.39 -8.35 -2.96
N GLY A 37 -21.37 -8.85 -3.67
CA GLY A 37 -21.36 -10.16 -4.32
C GLY A 37 -22.14 -10.21 -5.64
N ASP A 38 -22.61 -9.07 -6.16
CA ASP A 38 -23.43 -9.01 -7.38
C ASP A 38 -22.57 -8.96 -8.67
N GLY A 39 -21.27 -9.23 -8.56
CA GLY A 39 -20.34 -9.41 -9.69
C GLY A 39 -19.94 -8.11 -10.40
N HIS A 40 -20.19 -6.95 -9.81
CA HIS A 40 -19.80 -5.65 -10.37
C HIS A 40 -18.79 -4.89 -9.51
N ASP A 41 -17.93 -5.60 -8.79
CA ASP A 41 -16.99 -5.01 -7.82
C ASP A 41 -15.66 -4.53 -8.45
N ASP A 42 -15.54 -4.52 -9.78
CA ASP A 42 -14.35 -4.04 -10.48
C ASP A 42 -14.02 -2.58 -10.14
N PHE A 43 -15.03 -1.76 -9.86
CA PHE A 43 -14.83 -0.37 -9.45
C PHE A 43 -14.14 -0.27 -8.08
N LEU A 44 -14.43 -1.19 -7.14
CA LEU A 44 -13.80 -1.23 -5.81
C LEU A 44 -12.30 -1.49 -5.93
N VAL A 45 -11.87 -2.34 -6.87
CA VAL A 45 -10.44 -2.58 -7.14
C VAL A 45 -9.76 -1.32 -7.68
N LEU A 46 -10.42 -0.59 -8.57
CA LEU A 46 -9.89 0.64 -9.15
C LEU A 46 -9.80 1.76 -8.11
N GLU A 47 -10.83 1.95 -7.29
CA GLU A 47 -10.85 2.92 -6.20
C GLU A 47 -9.76 2.62 -5.17
N PHE A 48 -9.62 1.36 -4.76
CA PHE A 48 -8.57 0.95 -3.85
C PHE A 48 -7.15 1.23 -4.40
N ALA A 49 -6.91 0.93 -5.67
CA ALA A 49 -5.63 1.22 -6.31
C ALA A 49 -5.36 2.73 -6.37
N HIS A 50 -6.37 3.54 -6.68
CA HIS A 50 -6.26 4.99 -6.72
C HIS A 50 -5.99 5.58 -5.34
N GLU A 51 -6.69 5.12 -4.31
CA GLU A 51 -6.50 5.54 -2.92
C GLU A 51 -5.08 5.26 -2.43
N ILE A 52 -4.52 4.10 -2.77
CA ILE A 52 -3.11 3.78 -2.50
C ILE A 52 -2.19 4.80 -3.16
N GLU A 53 -2.35 5.07 -4.46
CA GLU A 53 -1.44 5.98 -5.17
C GLU A 53 -1.54 7.42 -4.66
N GLU A 54 -2.77 7.91 -4.44
CA GLU A 54 -3.06 9.26 -3.95
C GLU A 54 -2.46 9.48 -2.56
N TYR A 55 -2.68 8.55 -1.64
CA TYR A 55 -2.26 8.73 -0.25
C TYR A 55 -0.86 8.23 0.02
N MET A 56 -0.40 7.11 -0.54
CA MET A 56 0.94 6.57 -0.24
C MET A 56 2.04 7.27 -1.04
N GLY A 57 1.75 7.67 -2.28
CA GLY A 57 2.70 8.28 -3.21
C GLY A 57 3.49 9.44 -2.60
N PRO A 58 2.82 10.46 -2.03
CA PRO A 58 3.50 11.60 -1.41
C PRO A 58 4.44 11.22 -0.26
N PHE A 59 4.07 10.26 0.59
CA PHE A 59 4.90 9.87 1.74
C PHE A 59 6.16 9.12 1.30
N VAL A 60 5.99 8.11 0.43
CA VAL A 60 7.11 7.31 -0.09
C VAL A 60 8.07 8.19 -0.88
N ARG A 61 7.54 9.07 -1.74
CA ARG A 61 8.35 10.02 -2.51
C ARG A 61 9.14 10.96 -1.61
N ARG A 62 8.53 11.49 -0.54
CA ARG A 62 9.22 12.36 0.40
C ARG A 62 10.39 11.64 1.08
N MET A 63 10.17 10.43 1.60
CA MET A 63 11.20 9.64 2.29
C MET A 63 12.33 9.20 1.34
N TYR A 64 12.01 8.95 0.06
CA TYR A 64 13.01 8.65 -0.96
C TYR A 64 13.89 9.86 -1.29
N VAL A 65 13.29 11.03 -1.57
CA VAL A 65 14.02 12.26 -1.91
C VAL A 65 14.93 12.72 -0.76
N THR A 66 14.52 12.50 0.49
CA THR A 66 15.33 12.80 1.68
C THR A 66 16.35 11.70 2.02
N ARG A 67 16.53 10.68 1.17
CA ARG A 67 17.48 9.56 1.31
C ARG A 67 17.26 8.70 2.55
N GLN A 68 16.04 8.71 3.09
CA GLN A 68 15.63 7.84 4.19
C GLN A 68 15.25 6.45 3.68
N LEU A 69 14.82 6.36 2.42
CA LEU A 69 14.62 5.10 1.70
C LEU A 69 15.59 4.99 0.52
N ASN A 70 15.96 3.77 0.18
CA ASN A 70 16.66 3.43 -1.06
C ASN A 70 15.70 2.87 -2.11
N ASP A 71 16.20 2.62 -3.31
CA ASP A 71 15.41 2.10 -4.43
C ASP A 71 14.75 0.75 -4.10
N ASP A 72 15.48 -0.17 -3.45
CA ASP A 72 14.95 -1.49 -3.09
C ASP A 72 13.77 -1.40 -2.11
N GLN A 73 13.85 -0.52 -1.11
CA GLN A 73 12.79 -0.30 -0.14
C GLN A 73 11.54 0.32 -0.79
N VAL A 74 11.74 1.26 -1.71
CA VAL A 74 10.65 1.87 -2.47
C VAL A 74 9.99 0.84 -3.39
N SER A 75 10.78 0.07 -4.14
CA SER A 75 10.27 -1.00 -5.01
C SER A 75 9.50 -2.03 -4.20
N ALA A 76 10.07 -2.54 -3.11
CA ALA A 76 9.43 -3.54 -2.27
C ALA A 76 8.11 -3.06 -1.66
N PHE A 77 8.00 -1.76 -1.33
CA PHE A 77 6.75 -1.19 -0.85
C PHE A 77 5.69 -1.12 -1.96
N TRP A 78 6.05 -0.67 -3.16
CA TRP A 78 5.10 -0.63 -4.29
C TRP A 78 4.70 -2.02 -4.76
N ASP A 79 5.63 -2.98 -4.78
CA ASP A 79 5.34 -4.38 -5.09
C ASP A 79 4.34 -4.97 -4.08
N PHE A 80 4.50 -4.64 -2.79
CA PHE A 80 3.52 -5.01 -1.76
C PHE A 80 2.14 -4.39 -2.06
N CYS A 81 2.07 -3.08 -2.32
CA CYS A 81 0.82 -2.38 -2.61
C CYS A 81 0.09 -2.96 -3.83
N TYR A 82 0.80 -3.13 -4.95
CA TYR A 82 0.24 -3.74 -6.16
C TYR A 82 -0.14 -5.20 -5.95
N GLY A 83 0.60 -5.92 -5.10
CA GLY A 83 0.22 -7.25 -4.63
C GLY A 83 -1.14 -7.24 -3.92
N GLN A 84 -1.40 -6.26 -3.04
CA GLN A 84 -2.69 -6.15 -2.36
C GLN A 84 -3.85 -5.83 -3.31
N VAL A 85 -3.63 -5.00 -4.33
CA VAL A 85 -4.65 -4.72 -5.36
C VAL A 85 -5.01 -5.98 -6.16
N LYS A 86 -4.00 -6.78 -6.55
CA LYS A 86 -4.22 -8.06 -7.25
C LYS A 86 -4.95 -9.07 -6.37
N ASP A 87 -4.58 -9.11 -5.09
CA ASP A 87 -5.22 -10.01 -4.12
C ASP A 87 -6.68 -9.63 -3.90
N LEU A 88 -7.00 -8.34 -3.74
CA LEU A 88 -8.38 -7.85 -3.66
C LEU A 88 -9.19 -8.31 -4.88
N ARG A 89 -8.71 -8.06 -6.09
CA ARG A 89 -9.38 -8.51 -7.32
C ARG A 89 -9.65 -10.02 -7.29
N SER A 90 -8.65 -10.81 -6.91
CA SER A 90 -8.76 -12.27 -6.88
C SER A 90 -9.80 -12.74 -5.85
N SER A 91 -9.86 -12.08 -4.69
CA SER A 91 -10.86 -12.37 -3.66
C SER A 91 -12.27 -12.06 -4.14
N LEU A 92 -12.48 -10.94 -4.84
CA LEU A 92 -13.78 -10.54 -5.36
C LEU A 92 -14.25 -11.47 -6.49
N SER A 93 -13.37 -11.85 -7.42
CA SER A 93 -13.72 -12.80 -8.49
C SER A 93 -14.01 -14.22 -7.98
N THR A 94 -13.50 -14.62 -6.81
CA THR A 94 -13.78 -15.95 -6.23
C THR A 94 -15.15 -16.00 -5.55
N GLN A 95 -15.75 -14.85 -5.21
CA GLN A 95 -17.10 -14.82 -4.63
C GLN A 95 -18.21 -15.05 -5.67
N GLU A 96 -17.89 -15.10 -6.97
CA GLU A 96 -18.86 -15.34 -8.05
C GLU A 96 -19.31 -16.82 -8.18
N GLU A 97 -18.67 -17.77 -7.49
CA GLU A 97 -18.95 -19.22 -7.62
C GLU A 97 -19.75 -19.85 -6.44
N GLY A 98 -20.22 -19.06 -5.46
CA GLY A 98 -20.92 -19.56 -4.26
C GLY A 98 -22.40 -19.22 -4.19
#